data_AF-A0A812TU14-F1
#
_entry.id   AF-A0A812TU14-F1
#
_cell.length_a   1.000
_cell.length_b   1.000
_cell.length_c   1.000
_cell.angle_alpha   90.00
_cell.angle_beta   90.00
_cell.angle_gamma   90.00
#
_symmetry.space_group_name_H-M   'P 1'
#
loop_
_entity.id
_entity.type
_entity.pdbx_description
1 polymer ?
#
loop_
_entity_poly.entity_id
_entity_poly.type
_entity_poly.pdbx_seq_one_letter_code
_entity_poly.pdbx_strand_id
1 'polypeptide(L)'
;MPSHQDRRPIVYRVMAIPTAEDDRTDLNYSARNDNASWQALLKDVIVEALPNVEGSLLGVILFRPTDDRIQGLKSGAEAKAVFQELFPEWPTPLIPDEEWEAFAKRRTRELPQFAFAGPQLSLDGKCCLLGDAIHSVKPFFGLGLNSGFEDISVLDDCLEETSSDPSRALQLYSRRRASQARCLVECQRRFDQPTDLRFALAFVLPLVLDSIFSKILPSVFAPSILALFQDGELSFTAARWRKRRDRALQVLLILGVFSLSVLAARGTVRIVCHLLKRAAPHHALAWLHLHHEML
;
A
#
# COMPACT_ATOMS: atom_id res chain seq x y z
N MET A 1 -20.81 -7.67 11.63
CA MET A 1 -19.77 -7.34 10.64
C MET A 1 -18.71 -8.42 10.67
N PRO A 2 -18.19 -8.90 9.54
CA PRO A 2 -17.00 -9.75 9.55
C PRO A 2 -15.81 -8.94 10.06
N SER A 3 -15.47 -9.09 11.34
CA SER A 3 -14.21 -8.59 11.89
C SER A 3 -13.10 -9.55 11.51
N HIS A 4 -12.11 -9.08 10.77
CA HIS A 4 -10.93 -9.90 10.47
C HIS A 4 -9.96 -9.80 11.64
N GLN A 5 -9.46 -10.95 12.12
CA GLN A 5 -8.44 -10.98 13.16
C GLN A 5 -7.23 -10.14 12.73
N ASP A 6 -6.92 -9.11 13.51
CA ASP A 6 -5.77 -8.25 13.27
C ASP A 6 -4.49 -9.06 13.48
N ARG A 7 -3.73 -9.27 12.40
CA ARG A 7 -2.49 -10.05 12.43
C ARG A 7 -1.28 -9.21 12.82
N ARG A 8 -1.42 -7.88 12.80
CA ARG A 8 -0.36 -6.92 13.06
C ARG A 8 -0.95 -5.73 13.82
N PRO A 9 -1.29 -5.90 15.10
CA PRO A 9 -1.75 -4.78 15.90
C PRO A 9 -0.66 -3.71 15.92
N ILE A 10 -1.08 -2.46 15.70
CA ILE A 10 -0.23 -1.29 15.76
C ILE A 10 -0.82 -0.38 16.80
N VAL A 11 0.05 0.12 17.67
CA VAL A 11 -0.30 1.13 18.65
C VAL A 11 0.42 2.42 18.32
N TYR A 12 -0.09 3.52 18.87
CA TYR A 12 0.55 4.82 18.71
C TYR A 12 0.49 5.66 19.98
N ARG A 13 1.45 6.56 20.07
CA ARG A 13 1.41 7.77 20.91
C ARG A 13 1.61 8.97 20.00
N VAL A 14 1.15 10.13 20.42
CA VAL A 14 1.40 11.38 19.71
C VAL A 14 2.38 12.23 20.48
N MET A 15 3.05 13.18 19.84
CA MET A 15 3.79 14.26 20.50
C MET A 15 3.79 15.53 19.65
N ALA A 16 3.95 16.68 20.29
CA ALA A 16 4.23 17.92 19.57
C ALA A 16 5.73 17.99 19.21
N ILE A 17 6.05 18.36 17.98
CA ILE A 17 7.42 18.51 17.49
C ILE A 17 7.55 19.94 16.99
N PRO A 18 8.34 20.80 17.67
CA PRO A 18 8.64 22.14 17.18
C PRO A 18 9.43 22.07 15.88
N THR A 19 9.22 23.04 15.00
CA THR A 19 10.02 23.24 13.80
C THR A 19 11.00 24.39 14.02
N ALA A 20 12.15 24.36 13.35
CA ALA A 20 13.04 25.51 13.30
C ALA A 20 12.46 26.63 12.40
N GLU A 21 12.99 27.85 12.51
CA GLU A 21 12.52 29.01 11.72
C GLU A 21 12.61 28.78 10.20
N ASP A 22 13.60 28.00 9.74
CA ASP A 22 13.83 27.72 8.31
C ASP A 22 13.17 26.42 7.81
N ASP A 23 12.49 25.67 8.68
CA ASP A 23 11.88 24.40 8.30
C ASP A 23 10.61 24.60 7.48
N ARG A 24 10.37 23.68 6.54
CA ARG A 24 9.14 23.65 5.74
C ARG A 24 7.97 23.14 6.58
N THR A 25 7.12 24.04 7.04
CA THR A 25 5.94 23.72 7.85
C THR A 25 4.72 23.25 7.04
N ASP A 26 4.87 23.04 5.73
CA ASP A 26 3.80 22.61 4.82
C ASP A 26 3.96 21.16 4.33
N LEU A 27 5.00 20.47 4.79
CA LEU A 27 5.30 19.09 4.38
C LEU A 27 5.05 18.10 5.51
N ASN A 28 4.61 16.90 5.12
CA ASN A 28 4.61 15.74 6.01
C ASN A 28 6.03 15.15 6.07
N TYR A 29 6.48 14.83 7.28
CA TYR A 29 7.76 14.18 7.50
C TYR A 29 7.54 12.76 8.00
N SER A 30 8.32 11.80 7.49
CA SER A 30 8.29 10.42 7.94
C SER A 30 9.70 9.99 8.32
N ALA A 31 9.85 9.44 9.53
CA ALA A 31 11.08 8.86 10.01
C ALA A 31 10.87 7.39 10.34
N ARG A 32 11.84 6.57 9.95
CA ARG A 32 11.88 5.14 10.23
C ARG A 32 13.29 4.80 10.68
N ASN A 33 13.40 3.97 11.71
CA ASN A 33 14.71 3.55 12.19
C ASN A 33 15.38 2.66 11.13
N ASP A 34 16.71 2.70 11.12
CA ASP A 34 17.52 2.03 10.11
C ASP A 34 17.56 0.51 10.32
N ASN A 35 16.58 -0.17 9.75
CA ASN A 35 16.75 -1.53 9.26
C ASN A 35 16.58 -1.46 7.75
N ALA A 36 17.71 -1.38 7.03
CA ALA A 36 17.88 -1.08 5.59
C ALA A 36 17.22 -2.04 4.57
N SER A 37 16.06 -2.61 4.90
CA SER A 37 15.26 -3.43 4.01
C SER A 37 13.87 -2.81 3.89
N TRP A 38 13.30 -2.81 2.70
CA TRP A 38 11.86 -2.60 2.47
C TRP A 38 10.98 -3.56 3.32
N GLN A 39 11.58 -4.55 3.97
CA GLN A 39 10.96 -5.48 4.90
C GLN A 39 10.67 -4.85 6.28
N ALA A 40 11.28 -3.71 6.61
CA ALA A 40 11.16 -2.99 7.89
C ALA A 40 9.94 -2.06 8.00
N LEU A 41 9.14 -1.94 6.93
CA LEU A 41 7.93 -1.10 6.84
C LEU A 41 6.97 -1.19 8.05
N LEU A 42 7.04 -2.25 8.87
CA LEU A 42 6.10 -2.54 9.94
C LEU A 42 6.70 -3.38 11.11
N LYS A 43 8.04 -3.51 11.22
CA LYS A 43 8.67 -4.22 12.38
C LYS A 43 9.13 -3.28 13.49
N ASP A 44 9.19 -2.00 13.19
CA ASP A 44 9.87 -0.97 13.96
C ASP A 44 8.95 0.16 14.43
N VAL A 45 9.55 1.11 15.14
CA VAL A 45 8.96 2.40 15.48
C VAL A 45 9.01 3.29 14.24
N ILE A 46 7.87 3.88 13.89
CA ILE A 46 7.71 4.83 12.78
C ILE A 46 7.23 6.14 13.37
N VAL A 47 7.75 7.26 12.87
CA VAL A 47 7.18 8.56 13.19
C VAL A 47 6.63 9.18 11.91
N GLU A 48 5.35 9.53 11.93
CA GLU A 48 4.71 10.33 10.89
C GLU A 48 4.39 11.69 11.52
N ALA A 49 5.07 12.74 11.09
CA ALA A 49 4.92 14.09 11.60
C ALA A 49 4.14 14.95 10.60
N LEU A 50 2.97 15.41 11.02
CA LEU A 50 2.02 16.16 10.19
C LEU A 50 2.02 17.63 10.63
N PRO A 51 2.10 18.59 9.70
CA PRO A 51 2.07 19.99 10.07
C PRO A 51 0.72 20.40 10.63
N ASN A 52 0.76 21.27 11.63
CA ASN A 52 -0.41 21.93 12.17
C ASN A 52 -0.45 23.41 11.74
N VAL A 53 -1.61 24.04 11.99
CA VAL A 53 -1.84 25.45 11.64
C VAL A 53 -1.00 26.44 12.46
N GLU A 54 -0.42 25.97 13.58
CA GLU A 54 0.40 26.76 14.50
C GLU A 54 1.89 26.73 14.13
N GLY A 55 2.24 26.03 13.04
CA GLY A 55 3.60 25.91 12.54
C GLY A 55 4.45 24.84 13.23
N SER A 56 3.90 24.05 14.16
CA SER A 56 4.57 22.84 14.69
C SER A 56 4.08 21.58 14.00
N LEU A 57 4.73 20.44 14.25
CA LEU A 57 4.29 19.14 13.71
C LEU A 57 3.64 18.30 14.82
N LEU A 58 2.54 17.65 14.50
CA LEU A 58 1.98 16.55 15.28
C LEU A 58 2.69 15.25 14.87
N GLY A 59 3.61 14.80 15.71
CA GLY A 59 4.25 13.50 15.58
C GLY A 59 3.30 12.38 15.99
N VAL A 60 3.01 11.45 15.08
CA VAL A 60 2.32 10.19 15.35
C VAL A 60 3.36 9.07 15.36
N ILE A 61 3.68 8.57 16.56
CA ILE A 61 4.69 7.55 16.78
C ILE A 61 3.96 6.21 16.79
N LEU A 62 4.15 5.41 15.74
CA LEU A 62 3.53 4.10 15.52
C LEU A 62 4.53 3.00 15.88
N PHE A 63 4.10 2.01 16.65
CA PHE A 63 4.95 0.90 17.08
C PHE A 63 4.12 -0.35 17.40
N ARG A 64 4.80 -1.47 17.66
CA ARG A 64 4.11 -2.71 18.04
C ARG A 64 3.74 -2.69 19.52
N PRO A 65 2.60 -3.27 19.93
CA PRO A 65 2.21 -3.35 21.34
C PRO A 65 3.27 -4.03 22.23
N THR A 66 4.09 -4.92 21.65
CA THR A 66 5.17 -5.66 22.28
C THR A 66 6.52 -4.91 22.29
N ASP A 67 6.57 -3.66 21.85
CA ASP A 67 7.80 -2.87 21.85
C ASP A 67 8.01 -2.20 23.21
N ASP A 68 8.72 -2.89 24.08
CA ASP A 68 8.96 -2.47 25.47
C ASP A 68 9.80 -1.19 25.56
N ARG A 69 10.56 -0.83 24.51
CA ARG A 69 11.36 0.40 24.48
C ARG A 69 10.50 1.65 24.61
N ILE A 70 9.30 1.63 24.01
CA ILE A 70 8.33 2.73 24.10
C ILE A 70 7.27 2.46 25.16
N GLN A 71 6.78 1.22 25.28
CA GLN A 71 5.75 0.89 26.28
C GLN A 71 6.26 1.05 27.72
N GLY A 72 7.53 0.72 27.95
CA GLY A 72 8.17 0.73 29.25
C GLY A 72 8.69 2.09 29.71
N LEU A 73 8.48 3.15 28.92
CA LEU A 73 8.94 4.51 29.26
C LEU A 73 8.29 5.01 30.55
N LYS A 74 9.12 5.48 31.49
CA LYS A 74 8.69 6.02 32.79
C LYS A 74 8.95 7.51 32.93
N SER A 75 9.87 8.06 32.13
CA SER A 75 10.26 9.47 32.19
C SER A 75 10.62 10.02 30.80
N GLY A 76 10.61 11.34 30.68
CA GLY A 76 11.03 12.06 29.49
C GLY A 76 12.51 11.83 29.17
N ALA A 77 13.38 11.71 30.18
CA ALA A 77 14.80 11.41 29.96
C ALA A 77 15.01 10.05 29.29
N GLU A 78 14.28 9.01 29.73
CA GLU A 78 14.29 7.71 29.07
C GLU A 78 13.74 7.80 27.63
N ALA A 79 12.63 8.53 27.43
CA ALA A 79 12.04 8.72 26.11
C ALA A 79 13.01 9.39 25.14
N LYS A 80 13.68 10.46 25.60
CA LYS A 80 14.68 11.21 24.85
C LYS A 80 15.85 10.32 24.44
N ALA A 81 16.38 9.52 25.36
CA ALA A 81 17.48 8.59 25.09
C ALA A 81 17.10 7.51 24.05
N VAL A 82 15.91 6.91 24.19
CA VAL A 82 15.40 5.92 23.23
C VAL A 82 15.23 6.55 21.85
N PHE A 83 14.70 7.77 21.75
CA PHE A 83 14.55 8.44 20.46
C PHE A 83 15.89 8.80 19.80
N GLN A 84 16.89 9.23 20.58
CA GLN A 84 18.24 9.48 20.05
C GLN A 84 18.90 8.21 19.52
N GLU A 85 18.65 7.05 20.15
CA GLU A 85 19.14 5.76 19.66
C GLU A 85 18.41 5.33 18.37
N LEU A 86 17.08 5.42 18.36
CA LEU A 86 16.26 4.96 17.23
C LEU A 86 16.34 5.88 16.01
N PHE A 87 16.49 7.17 16.26
CA PHE A 87 16.45 8.23 15.27
C PHE A 87 17.54 9.28 15.57
N PRO A 88 18.81 9.02 15.23
CA PRO A 88 19.91 9.93 15.54
C PRO A 88 19.73 11.34 14.94
N GLU A 89 19.07 11.43 13.79
CA GLU A 89 18.77 12.69 13.10
C GLU A 89 17.48 13.37 13.58
N TRP A 90 16.79 12.79 14.55
CA TRP A 90 15.56 13.37 15.10
C TRP A 90 15.85 14.71 15.78
N PRO A 91 14.97 15.72 15.68
CA PRO A 91 15.14 17.05 16.27
C PRO A 91 14.97 17.03 17.81
N THR A 92 15.59 16.07 18.47
CA THR A 92 15.57 15.87 19.92
C THR A 92 15.98 17.12 20.71
N PRO A 93 16.96 17.94 20.27
CA PRO A 93 17.30 19.18 20.96
C PRO A 93 16.21 20.26 20.90
N LEU A 94 15.34 20.23 19.89
CA LEU A 94 14.26 21.23 19.72
C LEU A 94 13.04 20.91 20.58
N ILE A 95 12.81 19.64 20.90
CA ILE A 95 11.65 19.19 21.68
C ILE A 95 11.88 19.50 23.17
N PRO A 96 11.01 20.29 23.83
CA PRO A 96 11.14 20.60 25.25
C PRO A 96 11.08 19.35 26.13
N ASP A 97 11.81 19.35 27.24
CA ASP A 97 11.83 18.22 28.18
C ASP A 97 10.43 17.92 28.77
N GLU A 98 9.57 18.94 28.87
CA GLU A 98 8.16 18.78 29.28
C GLU A 98 7.36 17.92 28.29
N GLU A 99 7.58 18.06 26.98
CA GLU A 99 6.90 17.25 25.97
C GLU A 99 7.43 15.81 25.97
N TRP A 100 8.72 15.61 26.23
CA TRP A 100 9.27 14.27 26.45
C TRP A 100 8.64 13.59 27.66
N GLU A 101 8.48 14.30 28.78
CA GLU A 101 7.81 13.79 29.98
C GLU A 101 6.34 13.48 29.71
N ALA A 102 5.65 14.36 28.97
CA ALA A 102 4.28 14.14 28.54
C ALA A 102 4.16 12.89 27.65
N PHE A 103 5.05 12.71 26.67
CA PHE A 103 5.09 11.56 25.78
C PHE A 103 5.31 10.23 26.52
N ALA A 104 6.23 10.22 27.50
CA ALA A 104 6.52 9.04 28.32
C ALA A 104 5.28 8.58 29.11
N LYS A 105 4.51 9.53 29.66
CA LYS A 105 3.28 9.27 30.43
C LYS A 105 2.03 9.11 29.56
N ARG A 106 2.10 9.46 28.27
CA ARG A 106 0.94 9.46 27.37
C ARG A 106 0.43 8.03 27.17
N ARG A 107 -0.88 7.85 27.37
CA ARG A 107 -1.53 6.54 27.16
C ARG A 107 -1.36 6.09 25.71
N THR A 108 -0.82 4.90 25.53
CA THR A 108 -0.77 4.19 24.25
C THR A 108 -2.20 3.92 23.73
N ARG A 109 -2.44 4.23 22.45
CA ARG A 109 -3.71 4.00 21.74
C ARG A 109 -3.52 2.91 20.69
N GLU A 110 -4.57 2.14 20.42
CA GLU A 110 -4.56 1.11 19.38
C GLU A 110 -5.17 1.65 18.09
N LEU A 111 -4.59 1.28 16.95
CA LEU A 111 -5.25 1.47 15.66
C LEU A 111 -6.42 0.49 15.51
N PRO A 112 -7.49 0.89 14.79
CA PRO A 112 -8.66 0.05 14.67
C PRO A 112 -8.39 -1.20 13.83
N GLN A 113 -9.20 -2.23 14.06
CA GLN A 113 -9.16 -3.44 13.24
C GLN A 113 -9.85 -3.22 11.89
N PHE A 114 -9.39 -3.94 10.87
CA PHE A 114 -10.05 -3.94 9.56
C PHE A 114 -11.42 -4.61 9.64
N ALA A 115 -12.48 -3.86 9.38
CA ALA A 115 -13.84 -4.37 9.35
C ALA A 115 -14.67 -3.59 8.34
N PHE A 116 -15.62 -4.28 7.70
CA PHE A 116 -16.63 -3.62 6.87
C PHE A 116 -18.04 -4.13 7.19
N ALA A 117 -19.03 -3.29 6.89
CA ALA A 117 -20.44 -3.64 6.92
C ALA A 117 -21.00 -3.82 5.51
N GLY A 118 -22.03 -4.65 5.38
CA GLY A 118 -22.70 -4.91 4.11
C GLY A 118 -23.31 -6.31 4.04
N PRO A 119 -24.19 -6.58 3.05
CA PRO A 119 -24.61 -5.64 1.99
C PRO A 119 -25.61 -4.59 2.46
N GLN A 120 -26.33 -4.84 3.55
CA GLN A 120 -27.31 -3.92 4.11
C GLN A 120 -26.63 -2.98 5.12
N LEU A 121 -26.71 -1.67 4.90
CA LEU A 121 -26.13 -0.63 5.77
C LEU A 121 -27.18 0.13 6.57
N SER A 122 -28.46 -0.19 6.37
CA SER A 122 -29.59 0.48 7.01
C SER A 122 -30.58 -0.50 7.64
N LEU A 123 -31.32 0.00 8.64
CA LEU A 123 -32.33 -0.74 9.38
C LEU A 123 -33.68 -0.04 9.25
N ASP A 124 -34.69 -0.78 8.81
CA ASP A 124 -36.11 -0.39 8.74
C ASP A 124 -36.40 0.95 8.06
N GLY A 125 -35.52 1.41 7.16
CA GLY A 125 -35.65 2.73 6.52
C GLY A 125 -35.55 3.92 7.49
N LYS A 126 -35.04 3.70 8.71
CA LYS A 126 -35.00 4.69 9.80
C LYS A 126 -33.60 5.04 10.27
N CYS A 127 -32.67 4.10 10.13
CA CYS A 127 -31.30 4.26 10.61
C CYS A 127 -30.33 3.72 9.56
N CYS A 128 -29.16 4.33 9.44
CA CYS A 128 -28.07 3.82 8.62
C CYS A 128 -26.71 4.04 9.29
N LEU A 129 -25.72 3.28 8.82
CA LEU A 129 -24.32 3.39 9.21
C LEU A 129 -23.53 4.07 8.09
N LEU A 130 -22.54 4.89 8.46
CA LEU A 130 -21.61 5.56 7.55
C LEU A 130 -20.22 5.71 8.21
N GLY A 131 -19.19 6.05 7.44
CA GLY A 131 -17.83 6.27 7.93
C GLY A 131 -17.20 5.00 8.52
N ASP A 132 -16.42 5.16 9.58
CA ASP A 132 -15.73 4.04 10.27
C ASP A 132 -16.69 2.93 10.73
N ALA A 133 -17.98 3.23 10.92
CA ALA A 133 -18.99 2.22 11.24
C ALA A 133 -19.25 1.23 10.09
N ILE A 134 -18.95 1.59 8.83
CA ILE A 134 -19.10 0.68 7.69
C ILE A 134 -17.77 0.28 7.04
N HIS A 135 -16.68 1.01 7.28
CA HIS A 135 -15.34 0.71 6.76
C HIS A 135 -14.21 1.12 7.73
N SER A 136 -14.08 0.38 8.83
CA SER A 136 -12.94 0.56 9.73
C SER A 136 -11.62 0.13 9.08
N VAL A 137 -10.66 1.06 8.99
CA VAL A 137 -9.36 0.88 8.34
C VAL A 137 -8.22 1.52 9.14
N LYS A 138 -6.99 1.00 8.98
CA LYS A 138 -5.77 1.65 9.48
C LYS A 138 -5.39 2.83 8.57
N PRO A 139 -4.64 3.85 9.01
CA PRO A 139 -4.38 5.06 8.22
C PRO A 139 -3.32 4.89 7.12
N PHE A 140 -3.19 3.71 6.51
CA PHE A 140 -2.11 3.43 5.54
C PHE A 140 -2.21 4.24 4.26
N PHE A 141 -3.44 4.54 3.80
CA PHE A 141 -3.66 5.33 2.59
C PHE A 141 -4.18 6.75 2.90
N GLY A 142 -4.44 7.09 4.17
CA GLY A 142 -5.05 8.38 4.52
C GLY A 142 -6.49 8.58 4.02
N LEU A 143 -7.22 7.48 3.76
CA LEU A 143 -8.53 7.53 3.10
C LEU A 143 -9.73 7.38 4.03
N GLY A 144 -9.55 7.06 5.31
CA GLY A 144 -10.69 6.78 6.22
C GLY A 144 -11.68 7.95 6.29
N LEU A 145 -11.17 9.13 6.67
CA LEU A 145 -11.99 10.36 6.75
C LEU A 145 -12.61 10.74 5.40
N ASN A 146 -11.80 10.76 4.34
CA ASN A 146 -12.27 11.10 2.98
C ASN A 146 -13.39 10.16 2.52
N SER A 147 -13.28 8.86 2.81
CA SER A 147 -14.32 7.86 2.47
C SER A 147 -15.57 8.04 3.32
N GLY A 148 -15.43 8.51 4.57
CA GLY A 148 -16.57 8.89 5.40
C GLY A 148 -17.32 10.12 4.87
N PHE A 149 -16.61 11.13 4.36
CA PHE A 149 -17.24 12.26 3.68
C PHE A 149 -17.90 11.84 2.36
N GLU A 150 -17.27 10.95 1.59
CA GLU A 150 -17.87 10.37 0.40
C GLU A 150 -19.18 9.62 0.73
N ASP A 151 -19.25 8.92 1.87
CA ASP A 151 -20.49 8.28 2.30
C ASP A 151 -21.61 9.29 2.56
N ILE A 152 -21.31 10.43 3.16
CA ILE A 152 -22.29 11.50 3.41
C ILE A 152 -22.79 12.06 2.07
N SER A 153 -21.86 12.37 1.16
CA SER A 153 -22.21 12.85 -0.20
C SER A 153 -23.14 11.87 -0.93
N VAL A 154 -22.80 10.58 -0.94
CA VAL A 154 -23.61 9.58 -1.64
C VAL A 154 -24.96 9.36 -0.96
N LEU A 155 -25.04 9.51 0.37
CA LEU A 155 -26.32 9.46 1.08
C LEU A 155 -27.23 10.63 0.68
N ASP A 156 -26.67 11.83 0.57
CA ASP A 156 -27.38 13.03 0.11
C ASP A 156 -27.93 12.83 -1.32
N ASP A 157 -27.09 12.38 -2.26
CA ASP A 157 -27.51 12.04 -3.62
C ASP A 157 -28.67 11.02 -3.64
N CYS A 158 -28.60 10.00 -2.77
CA CYS A 158 -29.65 8.99 -2.67
C CYS A 158 -30.97 9.57 -2.13
N LEU A 159 -30.92 10.55 -1.22
CA LEU A 159 -32.10 11.24 -0.72
C LEU A 159 -32.71 12.10 -1.82
N GLU A 160 -31.92 12.85 -2.58
CA GLU A 160 -32.41 13.66 -3.70
C GLU A 160 -33.08 12.80 -4.79
N GLU A 161 -32.40 11.74 -5.24
CA GLU A 161 -32.88 10.83 -6.29
C GLU A 161 -34.17 10.09 -5.94
N THR A 162 -34.47 9.99 -4.64
CA THR A 162 -35.65 9.28 -4.14
C THR A 162 -36.72 10.23 -3.61
N SER A 163 -36.63 11.52 -3.93
CA SER A 163 -37.56 12.55 -3.48
C SER A 163 -37.70 12.58 -1.95
N SER A 164 -36.58 12.36 -1.27
CA SER A 164 -36.44 12.31 0.18
C SER A 164 -37.26 11.21 0.89
N ASP A 165 -37.64 10.12 0.21
CA ASP A 165 -38.17 8.91 0.85
C ASP A 165 -37.03 8.17 1.59
N PRO A 166 -37.00 8.18 2.94
CA PRO A 166 -35.87 7.61 3.68
C PRO A 166 -35.70 6.11 3.45
N SER A 167 -36.80 5.36 3.29
CA SER A 167 -36.72 3.91 3.10
C SER A 167 -36.06 3.57 1.76
N ARG A 168 -36.47 4.27 0.71
CA ARG A 168 -35.92 4.08 -0.64
C ARG A 168 -34.47 4.61 -0.73
N ALA A 169 -34.20 5.78 -0.16
CA ALA A 169 -32.87 6.38 -0.12
C ALA A 169 -31.86 5.45 0.56
N LEU A 170 -32.20 4.92 1.75
CA LEU A 170 -31.30 4.09 2.53
C LEU A 170 -31.05 2.71 1.91
N GLN A 171 -31.99 2.19 1.12
CA GLN A 171 -31.78 0.99 0.30
C GLN A 171 -30.83 1.28 -0.87
N LEU A 172 -30.99 2.42 -1.54
CA LEU A 172 -30.11 2.85 -2.64
C LEU A 172 -28.69 3.10 -2.13
N TYR A 173 -28.55 3.80 -1.01
CA TYR A 173 -27.28 4.04 -0.32
C TYR A 173 -26.55 2.73 -0.01
N SER A 174 -27.25 1.75 0.58
CA SER A 174 -26.66 0.43 0.89
C SER A 174 -26.11 -0.25 -0.37
N ARG A 175 -26.84 -0.19 -1.49
CA ARG A 175 -26.40 -0.75 -2.78
C ARG A 175 -25.17 -0.04 -3.34
N ARG A 176 -25.07 1.28 -3.17
CA ARG A 176 -23.94 2.07 -3.69
C ARG A 176 -22.68 1.95 -2.85
N ARG A 177 -22.80 1.92 -1.52
CA ARG A 177 -21.65 2.03 -0.61
C ARG A 177 -21.12 0.71 -0.06
N ALA A 178 -21.93 -0.33 0.11
CA ALA A 178 -21.46 -1.57 0.74
C ALA A 178 -20.29 -2.23 0.00
N SER A 179 -20.32 -2.25 -1.35
CA SER A 179 -19.21 -2.78 -2.13
C SER A 179 -17.96 -1.89 -2.10
N GLN A 180 -18.14 -0.58 -1.96
CA GLN A 180 -17.04 0.40 -1.84
C GLN A 180 -16.33 0.23 -0.51
N ALA A 181 -17.09 0.21 0.59
CA ALA A 181 -16.60 -0.05 1.95
C ALA A 181 -15.79 -1.35 2.02
N ARG A 182 -16.35 -2.44 1.48
CA ARG A 182 -15.64 -3.73 1.38
C ARG A 182 -14.36 -3.62 0.55
N CYS A 183 -14.40 -2.94 -0.60
CA CYS A 183 -13.24 -2.82 -1.49
C CYS A 183 -12.11 -2.04 -0.82
N LEU A 184 -12.43 -0.91 -0.16
CA LEU A 184 -11.49 -0.09 0.59
C LEU A 184 -10.77 -0.92 1.66
N VAL A 185 -11.54 -1.62 2.51
CA VAL A 185 -10.99 -2.45 3.59
C VAL A 185 -10.13 -3.59 3.05
N GLU A 186 -10.59 -4.32 2.02
CA GLU A 186 -9.82 -5.41 1.42
C GLU A 186 -8.51 -4.92 0.77
N CYS A 187 -8.53 -3.76 0.12
CA CYS A 187 -7.35 -3.16 -0.50
C CYS A 187 -6.32 -2.74 0.55
N GLN A 188 -6.74 -2.09 1.63
CA GLN A 188 -5.84 -1.69 2.70
C GLN A 188 -5.29 -2.87 3.49
N ARG A 189 -6.10 -3.91 3.74
CA ARG A 189 -5.65 -5.13 4.41
C ARG A 189 -4.54 -5.86 3.64
N ARG A 190 -4.47 -5.68 2.32
CA ARG A 190 -3.36 -6.23 1.51
C ARG A 190 -2.02 -5.56 1.83
N PHE A 191 -2.05 -4.32 2.31
CA PHE A 191 -0.88 -3.60 2.80
C PHE A 191 -0.39 -4.12 4.16
N ASP A 192 -1.31 -4.58 5.00
CA ASP A 192 -1.03 -5.06 6.37
C ASP A 192 -0.45 -6.49 6.45
N GLN A 193 0.09 -7.03 5.35
CA GLN A 193 0.65 -8.38 5.33
C GLN A 193 2.08 -8.40 5.88
N PRO A 194 2.54 -9.56 6.40
CA PRO A 194 3.95 -9.75 6.70
C PRO A 194 4.81 -9.43 5.47
N THR A 195 5.93 -8.76 5.69
CA THR A 195 6.86 -8.32 4.64
C THR A 195 7.73 -9.48 4.15
N ASP A 196 7.08 -10.44 3.47
CA ASP A 196 7.71 -11.61 2.86
C ASP A 196 7.69 -11.53 1.33
N LEU A 197 8.16 -12.58 0.66
CA LEU A 197 8.09 -12.68 -0.80
C LEU A 197 6.66 -12.57 -1.33
N ARG A 198 5.65 -13.02 -0.57
CA ARG A 198 4.24 -12.92 -0.97
C ARG A 198 3.81 -11.46 -0.99
N PHE A 199 4.18 -10.67 0.02
CA PHE A 199 3.96 -9.22 0.01
C PHE A 199 4.67 -8.54 -1.16
N ALA A 200 5.94 -8.88 -1.41
CA ALA A 200 6.69 -8.31 -2.53
C ALA A 200 6.01 -8.61 -3.88
N LEU A 201 5.58 -9.85 -4.12
CA LEU A 201 4.90 -10.25 -5.36
C LEU A 201 3.46 -9.73 -5.44
N ALA A 202 2.76 -9.66 -4.32
CA ALA A 202 1.36 -9.26 -4.29
C ALA A 202 1.16 -7.74 -4.25
N PHE A 203 2.13 -6.96 -3.79
CA PHE A 203 1.97 -5.51 -3.60
C PHE A 203 3.05 -4.71 -4.30
N VAL A 204 4.33 -4.94 -3.95
CA VAL A 204 5.45 -4.12 -4.48
C VAL A 204 5.62 -4.30 -5.99
N LEU A 205 5.69 -5.54 -6.46
CA LEU A 205 5.83 -5.84 -7.90
C LEU A 205 4.69 -5.21 -8.71
N PRO A 206 3.41 -5.30 -8.30
CA PRO A 206 2.34 -4.60 -8.97
C PRO A 206 2.52 -3.08 -9.09
N LEU A 207 2.98 -2.41 -8.03
CA LEU A 207 3.26 -0.98 -8.04
C LEU A 207 4.40 -0.63 -9.00
N VAL A 208 5.48 -1.41 -9.00
CA VAL A 208 6.60 -1.23 -9.93
C VAL A 208 6.14 -1.40 -11.38
N LEU A 209 5.39 -2.46 -11.66
CA LEU A 209 4.82 -2.70 -12.99
C LEU A 209 3.83 -1.60 -13.39
N ASP A 210 2.98 -1.12 -12.48
CA ASP A 210 2.09 0.03 -12.77
C ASP A 210 2.92 1.27 -13.14
N SER A 211 3.98 1.57 -12.39
CA SER A 211 4.86 2.71 -12.66
C SER A 211 5.56 2.61 -14.02
N ILE A 212 6.00 1.41 -14.42
CA ILE A 212 6.65 1.19 -15.72
C ILE A 212 5.62 1.27 -16.86
N PHE A 213 4.54 0.49 -16.79
CA PHE A 213 3.59 0.37 -17.90
C PHE A 213 2.76 1.64 -18.10
N SER A 214 2.40 2.37 -17.04
CA SER A 214 1.70 3.65 -17.17
C SER A 214 2.58 4.74 -17.79
N LYS A 215 3.90 4.68 -17.64
CA LYS A 215 4.84 5.58 -18.33
C LYS A 215 5.02 5.24 -19.81
N ILE A 216 5.05 3.95 -20.14
CA ILE A 216 5.28 3.49 -21.54
C ILE A 216 4.00 3.59 -22.37
N LEU A 217 2.85 3.20 -21.83
CA LEU A 217 1.56 3.15 -22.52
C LEU A 217 0.43 3.77 -21.65
N PRO A 218 0.47 5.08 -21.37
CA PRO A 218 -0.49 5.76 -20.48
C PRO A 218 -1.94 5.70 -20.95
N SER A 219 -2.18 5.55 -22.26
CA SER A 219 -3.53 5.40 -22.82
C SER A 219 -4.18 4.05 -22.50
N VAL A 220 -3.37 3.03 -22.19
CA VAL A 220 -3.84 1.66 -21.94
C VAL A 220 -3.80 1.34 -20.44
N PHE A 221 -2.70 1.66 -19.77
CA PHE A 221 -2.45 1.31 -18.37
C PHE A 221 -2.67 2.50 -17.45
N ALA A 222 -3.44 2.28 -16.38
CA ALA A 222 -3.63 3.31 -15.37
C ALA A 222 -2.36 3.47 -14.49
N PRO A 223 -2.21 4.61 -13.80
CA PRO A 223 -1.28 4.77 -12.69
C PRO A 223 -1.49 3.73 -11.57
N SER A 224 -0.63 3.77 -10.55
CA SER A 224 -0.73 2.87 -9.40
C SER A 224 -2.09 2.95 -8.71
N ILE A 225 -2.49 1.89 -8.01
CA ILE A 225 -3.74 1.89 -7.24
C ILE A 225 -3.79 3.03 -6.21
N LEU A 226 -2.65 3.43 -5.65
CA LEU A 226 -2.57 4.54 -4.69
C LEU A 226 -2.93 5.87 -5.35
N ALA A 227 -2.43 6.12 -6.56
CA ALA A 227 -2.78 7.31 -7.33
C ALA A 227 -4.26 7.27 -7.77
N LEU A 228 -4.79 6.11 -8.15
CA LEU A 228 -6.20 5.96 -8.50
C LEU A 228 -7.15 6.23 -7.33
N PHE A 229 -6.72 5.99 -6.08
CA PHE A 229 -7.55 6.32 -4.92
C PHE A 229 -7.54 7.81 -4.55
N GLN A 230 -6.66 8.59 -5.17
CA GLN A 230 -6.66 10.05 -5.06
C GLN A 230 -7.53 10.72 -6.13
N ASP A 231 -8.07 9.92 -7.07
CA ASP A 231 -9.01 10.37 -8.10
C ASP A 231 -10.44 10.35 -7.54
N GLY A 232 -11.03 11.53 -7.34
CA GLY A 232 -12.37 11.68 -6.77
C GLY A 232 -13.50 11.16 -7.65
N GLU A 233 -13.25 10.96 -8.95
CA GLU A 233 -14.26 10.46 -9.90
C GLU A 233 -14.36 8.93 -9.92
N LEU A 234 -13.32 8.24 -9.42
CA LEU A 234 -13.19 6.80 -9.58
C LEU A 234 -13.51 6.04 -8.29
N SER A 235 -14.64 5.33 -8.30
CA SER A 235 -15.00 4.46 -7.16
C SER A 235 -13.91 3.40 -6.87
N PHE A 236 -13.76 3.02 -5.59
CA PHE A 236 -12.81 1.99 -5.16
C PHE A 236 -12.97 0.68 -5.94
N THR A 237 -14.20 0.26 -6.21
CA THR A 237 -14.47 -0.94 -7.01
C THR A 237 -14.01 -0.79 -8.46
N ALA A 238 -14.20 0.38 -9.07
CA ALA A 238 -13.79 0.64 -10.44
C ALA A 238 -12.26 0.67 -10.56
N ALA A 239 -11.57 1.29 -9.61
CA ALA A 239 -10.11 1.28 -9.52
C ALA A 239 -9.57 -0.16 -9.42
N ARG A 240 -10.17 -1.01 -8.57
CA ARG A 240 -9.82 -2.43 -8.45
C ARG A 240 -10.02 -3.20 -9.76
N TRP A 241 -11.14 -2.99 -10.44
CA TRP A 241 -11.41 -3.63 -11.73
C TRP A 241 -10.43 -3.20 -12.82
N ARG A 242 -10.14 -1.90 -12.90
CA ARG A 242 -9.13 -1.35 -13.81
C ARG A 242 -7.77 -1.98 -13.57
N LYS A 243 -7.33 -2.07 -12.31
CA LYS A 243 -6.07 -2.75 -11.97
C LYS A 243 -6.08 -4.24 -12.32
N ARG A 244 -7.18 -4.96 -12.13
CA ARG A 244 -7.30 -6.37 -12.57
C ARG A 244 -7.11 -6.52 -14.08
N ARG A 245 -7.72 -5.63 -14.87
CA ARG A 245 -7.53 -5.58 -16.33
C ARG A 245 -6.07 -5.29 -16.69
N ASP A 246 -5.47 -4.30 -16.05
CA ASP A 246 -4.07 -3.94 -16.27
C ASP A 246 -3.14 -5.11 -15.97
N ARG A 247 -3.39 -5.85 -14.87
CA ARG A 247 -2.63 -7.07 -14.55
C ARG A 247 -2.74 -8.14 -15.63
N ALA A 248 -3.95 -8.40 -16.14
CA ALA A 248 -4.16 -9.39 -17.19
C ALA A 248 -3.40 -9.01 -18.46
N LEU A 249 -3.50 -7.75 -18.90
CA LEU A 249 -2.80 -7.25 -20.08
C LEU A 249 -1.28 -7.26 -19.91
N GLN A 250 -0.76 -6.86 -18.75
CA GLN A 250 0.67 -6.91 -18.47
C GLN A 250 1.21 -8.35 -18.52
N VAL A 251 0.50 -9.30 -17.92
CA VAL A 251 0.89 -10.72 -17.97
C VAL A 251 0.89 -11.22 -19.42
N LEU A 252 -0.14 -10.90 -20.21
CA LEU A 252 -0.19 -11.26 -21.63
C LEU A 252 0.97 -10.66 -22.43
N LEU A 253 1.30 -9.39 -22.21
CA LEU A 253 2.42 -8.73 -22.89
C LEU A 253 3.77 -9.33 -22.49
N ILE A 254 3.99 -9.57 -21.19
CA ILE A 254 5.22 -10.19 -20.68
C ILE A 254 5.39 -11.59 -21.26
N LEU A 255 4.33 -12.41 -21.25
CA LEU A 255 4.36 -13.75 -21.83
C LEU A 255 4.59 -13.68 -23.35
N GLY A 256 3.94 -12.75 -24.05
CA GLY A 256 4.13 -12.55 -25.49
C GLY A 256 5.57 -12.20 -25.86
N VAL A 257 6.18 -11.23 -25.15
CA VAL A 257 7.58 -10.85 -25.33
C VAL A 257 8.52 -12.02 -25.01
N PHE A 258 8.23 -12.77 -23.94
CA PHE A 258 9.02 -13.94 -23.57
C PHE A 258 8.95 -15.03 -24.65
N SER A 259 7.76 -15.36 -25.14
CA SER A 259 7.57 -16.33 -26.23
C SER A 259 8.29 -15.92 -27.51
N LEU A 260 8.20 -14.65 -27.90
CA LEU A 260 8.92 -14.12 -29.07
C LEU A 260 10.43 -14.20 -28.90
N SER A 261 10.94 -13.88 -27.70
CA SER A 261 12.36 -13.97 -27.37
C SER A 261 12.88 -15.42 -27.46
N VAL A 262 12.11 -16.39 -26.96
CA VAL A 262 12.44 -17.82 -27.08
C VAL A 262 12.44 -18.28 -28.53
N LEU A 263 11.45 -17.87 -29.33
CA LEU A 263 11.39 -18.19 -30.76
C LEU A 263 12.59 -17.60 -31.52
N ALA A 264 12.94 -16.34 -31.25
CA ALA A 264 14.11 -15.68 -31.83
C ALA A 264 15.41 -16.43 -31.48
N ALA A 265 15.62 -16.77 -30.20
CA ALA A 265 16.79 -17.53 -29.76
C ALA A 265 16.90 -18.90 -30.46
N ARG A 266 15.78 -19.63 -30.59
CA ARG A 266 15.73 -20.91 -31.32
C ARG A 266 16.03 -20.74 -32.82
N GLY A 267 15.53 -19.67 -33.44
CA GLY A 267 15.84 -19.30 -34.82
C GLY A 267 17.33 -19.05 -35.02
N THR A 268 17.94 -18.25 -34.14
CA THR A 268 19.38 -17.96 -34.17
C THR A 268 20.22 -19.22 -34.02
N VAL A 269 19.91 -20.10 -33.06
CA VAL A 269 20.61 -21.38 -32.89
C VAL A 269 20.50 -22.25 -34.15
N ARG A 270 19.32 -22.35 -34.77
CA ARG A 270 19.14 -23.12 -36.01
C ARG A 270 19.97 -22.55 -37.16
N ILE A 271 19.99 -21.23 -37.32
CA ILE A 271 20.78 -20.55 -38.37
C ILE A 271 22.27 -20.81 -38.15
N VAL A 272 22.76 -20.65 -36.91
CA VAL A 272 24.16 -20.92 -36.55
C VAL A 272 24.52 -22.38 -36.82
N CYS A 273 23.69 -23.35 -36.41
CA CYS A 273 23.92 -24.77 -36.71
C CYS A 273 23.94 -25.06 -38.22
N HIS A 274 23.08 -24.41 -39.00
CA HIS A 274 23.04 -24.57 -40.46
C HIS A 274 24.29 -23.98 -41.13
N LEU A 275 24.75 -22.82 -40.68
CA LEU A 275 25.98 -22.19 -41.15
C LEU A 275 27.21 -23.03 -40.78
N LEU A 276 27.28 -23.56 -39.56
CA LEU A 276 28.35 -24.48 -39.14
C LEU A 276 28.37 -25.77 -39.95
N LYS A 277 27.20 -26.35 -40.27
CA LYS A 277 27.10 -27.52 -41.17
C LYS A 277 27.54 -27.21 -42.59
N ARG A 278 27.29 -26.00 -43.10
CA ARG A 278 27.74 -25.56 -44.43
C ARG A 278 29.22 -25.18 -44.47
N ALA A 279 29.76 -24.65 -43.37
CA ALA A 279 31.17 -24.27 -43.24
C ALA A 279 32.06 -25.47 -42.85
N ALA A 280 31.48 -26.60 -42.46
CA ALA A 280 32.21 -27.83 -42.23
C ALA A 280 32.88 -28.26 -43.55
N PRO A 281 34.22 -28.33 -43.62
CA PRO A 281 34.90 -28.72 -44.85
C PRO A 281 34.52 -30.15 -45.23
N HIS A 282 34.32 -30.40 -46.52
CA HIS A 282 34.00 -31.72 -47.09
C HIS A 282 35.01 -32.83 -46.68
N HIS A 283 36.18 -32.47 -46.14
CA HIS A 283 37.21 -33.39 -45.65
C HIS A 283 36.88 -34.05 -44.29
N ALA A 284 35.99 -33.46 -43.48
CA ALA A 284 35.61 -34.02 -42.18
C ALA A 284 34.65 -35.22 -42.31
N LEU A 285 33.87 -35.30 -43.39
CA LEU A 285 33.06 -36.48 -43.72
C LEU A 285 33.88 -37.60 -44.36
N ALA A 286 35.02 -37.29 -45.00
CA ALA A 286 35.94 -38.29 -45.53
C ALA A 286 36.72 -39.03 -44.42
N TRP A 287 37.06 -38.34 -43.32
CA TRP A 287 37.72 -38.96 -42.16
C TRP A 287 36.84 -39.97 -41.41
N LEU A 288 35.52 -39.82 -41.44
CA LEU A 288 34.58 -40.78 -40.84
C LEU A 288 34.36 -42.03 -41.72
N HIS A 289 34.57 -41.94 -43.04
CA HIS A 289 34.52 -43.12 -43.93
C HIS A 289 35.84 -43.89 -43.95
N LEU A 290 36.99 -43.22 -43.87
CA LEU A 290 38.31 -43.87 -43.85
C LEU A 290 38.57 -44.71 -42.59
N HIS A 291 37.91 -44.40 -41.46
CA HIS A 291 38.06 -45.22 -40.25
C HIS A 291 37.15 -46.45 -40.18
N HIS A 292 36.17 -46.59 -41.09
CA HIS A 292 35.28 -47.75 -41.12
C HIS A 292 35.82 -48.89 -42.03
N GLU A 293 36.88 -48.64 -42.81
CA GLU A 293 37.62 -49.66 -43.58
C GLU A 293 38.93 -50.11 -42.90
N MET A 294 39.25 -49.61 -41.70
CA MET A 294 40.43 -50.00 -40.92
C MET A 294 40.10 -50.76 -39.62
N LEU A 295 38.92 -51.38 -39.55
CA LEU A 295 38.51 -52.41 -38.59
C LEU A 295 37.83 -53.55 -39.34
#